data_AF-A0A2N0NPK7-F1
#
_entry.id   AF-A0A2N0NPK7-F1
#
_cell.length_a   1.000
_cell.length_b   1.000
_cell.length_c   1.000
_cell.angle_alpha   90.00
_cell.angle_beta   90.00
_cell.angle_gamma   90.00
#
_symmetry.space_group_name_H-M   'P 1'
#
loop_
_entity.id
_entity.type
_entity.pdbx_description
1 polymer ?
#
loop_
_entity_poly.entity_id
_entity_poly.type
_entity_poly.pdbx_seq_one_letter_code
_entity_poly.pdbx_strand_id
1 'polypeptide(L)'
;MGMIMWELTTGCKPFANVKHDHNLIYKILDGERPVITEDTPICYANLMKSCWDPDPKKRPSIKKVRNTFGSWYFRKKHNEVFDQAESKRKKLINLRQLGPEFSEKPHPDAIFTSRPLSSIISKCSSINPSKDYTSKELEFDIDIERSNVVRTIEELNINSHAIDYTSKELEFDIDIERANILVTKRNIEELNINSNENNGKHIKIE
;
A
#
# COMPACT_ATOMS: atom_id res chain seq x y z
N MET A 1 4.63 7.10 -0.31
CA MET A 1 5.62 6.54 -1.25
C MET A 1 6.43 5.37 -0.67
N GLY A 2 6.94 5.45 0.56
CA GLY A 2 7.83 4.41 1.13
C GLY A 2 7.25 2.99 1.11
N MET A 3 5.97 2.83 1.44
CA MET A 3 5.30 1.50 1.42
C MET A 3 5.21 0.90 0.01
N ILE A 4 4.89 1.71 -1.00
CA ILE A 4 4.84 1.26 -2.40
C ILE A 4 6.24 0.86 -2.87
N MET A 5 7.26 1.64 -2.52
CA MET A 5 8.65 1.30 -2.83
C MET A 5 9.04 -0.05 -2.20
N TRP A 6 8.62 -0.30 -0.97
CA TRP A 6 8.87 -1.56 -0.29
C TRP A 6 8.17 -2.74 -0.98
N GLU A 7 6.89 -2.58 -1.32
CA GLU A 7 6.11 -3.58 -2.05
C GLU A 7 6.73 -3.92 -3.41
N LEU A 8 7.25 -2.93 -4.14
CA LEU A 8 7.96 -3.16 -5.41
C LEU A 8 9.27 -3.95 -5.22
N THR A 9 9.96 -3.79 -4.09
CA THR A 9 11.20 -4.53 -3.83
C THR A 9 10.95 -5.97 -3.41
N THR A 10 9.89 -6.23 -2.62
CA THR A 10 9.63 -7.55 -2.05
C THR A 10 8.60 -8.36 -2.83
N GLY A 11 7.78 -7.69 -3.65
CA GLY A 11 6.57 -8.27 -4.25
C GLY A 11 5.50 -8.65 -3.23
N CYS A 12 5.65 -8.21 -1.97
CA CYS A 12 4.79 -8.58 -0.85
C CYS A 12 4.00 -7.37 -0.37
N LYS A 13 2.81 -7.61 0.17
CA LYS A 13 2.02 -6.54 0.78
C LYS A 13 2.57 -6.22 2.18
N PRO A 14 2.78 -4.94 2.54
CA PRO A 14 3.32 -4.56 3.84
C PRO A 14 2.37 -5.01 4.95
N PHE A 15 2.92 -5.58 6.01
CA PHE A 15 2.14 -6.06 7.17
C PHE A 15 1.06 -7.09 6.81
N ALA A 16 1.28 -7.94 5.81
CA ALA A 16 0.32 -8.98 5.42
C ALA A 16 0.09 -10.04 6.49
N ASN A 17 1.11 -10.36 7.27
CA ASN A 17 1.12 -11.41 8.29
C ASN A 17 0.46 -11.01 9.62
N VAL A 18 -0.03 -9.77 9.74
CA VAL A 18 -0.62 -9.26 10.97
C VAL A 18 -2.04 -8.76 10.76
N LYS A 19 -2.85 -8.82 11.81
CA LYS A 19 -4.20 -8.25 11.84
C LYS A 19 -4.17 -6.73 11.63
N HIS A 20 -5.06 -6.22 10.77
CA HIS A 20 -5.16 -4.78 10.50
C HIS A 20 -6.15 -4.07 11.44
N ASP A 21 -5.78 -4.02 12.71
CA ASP A 21 -6.53 -3.39 13.80
C ASP A 21 -5.79 -2.18 14.41
N HIS A 22 -6.32 -1.64 15.52
CA HIS A 22 -5.75 -0.52 16.24
C HIS A 22 -4.35 -0.82 16.82
N ASN A 23 -4.04 -2.07 17.16
CA ASN A 23 -2.72 -2.41 17.67
C ASN A 23 -1.65 -2.22 16.61
N LEU A 24 -1.93 -2.59 15.36
CA LEU A 24 -1.03 -2.32 14.24
C LEU A 24 -0.86 -0.81 14.01
N ILE A 25 -1.93 -0.03 14.13
CA ILE A 25 -1.86 1.45 14.03
C ILE A 25 -0.89 2.00 15.07
N TYR A 26 -1.03 1.61 16.36
CA TYR A 26 -0.13 2.06 17.42
C TYR A 26 1.33 1.65 17.19
N LYS A 27 1.58 0.41 16.74
CA LYS A 27 2.94 -0.02 16.37
C LYS A 27 3.54 0.87 15.28
N ILE A 28 2.78 1.21 14.23
CA ILE A 28 3.24 2.07 13.14
C ILE A 28 3.54 3.50 13.63
N LEU A 29 2.71 4.03 14.55
CA LEU A 29 2.94 5.32 15.20
C LEU A 29 4.21 5.29 16.06
N ASP A 30 4.46 4.19 16.77
CA ASP A 30 5.67 3.96 17.57
C ASP A 30 6.92 3.70 16.70
N GLY A 31 6.77 3.68 15.38
CA GLY A 31 7.90 3.60 14.43
C GLY A 31 8.07 2.26 13.74
N GLU A 32 7.15 1.30 13.93
CA GLU A 32 7.17 0.01 13.23
C GLU A 32 7.15 0.25 11.70
N ARG A 33 8.06 -0.41 10.98
CA ARG A 33 8.15 -0.37 9.51
C ARG A 33 8.42 -1.78 9.00
N PRO A 34 8.02 -2.09 7.75
CA PRO A 34 8.38 -3.36 7.14
C PRO A 34 9.90 -3.54 7.08
N VAL A 35 10.35 -4.77 7.32
CA VAL A 35 11.77 -5.11 7.27
C VAL A 35 12.29 -4.93 5.85
N ILE A 36 13.36 -4.16 5.70
CA ILE A 36 14.01 -3.97 4.40
C ILE A 36 14.83 -5.22 4.11
N THR A 37 14.56 -5.85 2.97
CA THR A 37 15.24 -7.07 2.59
C THR A 37 16.68 -6.79 2.17
N GLU A 38 17.50 -7.80 2.40
CA GLU A 38 18.94 -7.77 2.20
C GLU A 38 19.40 -7.55 0.76
N ASP A 39 18.51 -7.74 -0.22
CA ASP A 39 18.70 -7.49 -1.65
C ASP A 39 18.27 -6.09 -2.09
N THR A 40 17.78 -5.25 -1.19
CA THR A 40 17.39 -3.89 -1.52
C THR A 40 18.66 -3.03 -1.71
N PRO A 41 18.85 -2.38 -2.87
CA PRO A 41 19.99 -1.48 -3.10
C PRO A 41 20.05 -0.39 -2.02
N ILE A 42 21.24 -0.10 -1.47
CA ILE A 42 21.37 0.83 -0.33
C ILE A 42 20.82 2.25 -0.64
N CYS A 43 21.02 2.74 -1.87
CA CYS A 43 20.48 4.02 -2.31
C CYS A 43 18.94 4.02 -2.36
N TYR A 44 18.35 2.89 -2.78
CA TYR A 44 16.91 2.69 -2.80
C TYR A 44 16.34 2.60 -1.38
N ALA A 45 16.99 1.83 -0.50
CA ALA A 45 16.62 1.71 0.90
C ALA A 45 16.64 3.06 1.62
N ASN A 46 17.65 3.90 1.35
CA ASN A 46 17.74 5.24 1.95
C ASN A 46 16.62 6.16 1.46
N LEU A 47 16.29 6.14 0.16
CA LEU A 47 15.16 6.91 -0.37
C LEU A 47 13.84 6.41 0.22
N MET A 48 13.63 5.09 0.25
CA MET A 48 12.46 4.47 0.86
C MET A 48 12.29 4.88 2.33
N LYS A 49 13.38 4.87 3.11
CA LYS A 49 13.39 5.33 4.51
C LYS A 49 12.99 6.79 4.65
N SER A 50 13.52 7.67 3.81
CA SER A 50 13.15 9.08 3.82
C SER A 50 11.67 9.30 3.49
N CYS A 51 11.08 8.45 2.65
CA CYS A 51 9.67 8.55 2.24
C CYS A 51 8.66 8.15 3.33
N TRP A 52 9.09 7.51 4.42
CA TRP A 52 8.24 7.14 5.57
C TRP A 52 8.78 7.63 6.91
N ASP A 53 9.62 8.68 6.86
CA ASP A 53 10.17 9.35 8.05
C ASP A 53 9.03 9.77 8.99
N PRO A 54 9.18 9.57 10.31
CA PRO A 54 8.17 9.99 11.28
C PRO A 54 7.89 11.50 11.22
N ASP A 55 8.90 12.33 10.91
CA ASP A 55 8.73 13.76 10.71
C ASP A 55 8.30 14.04 9.26
N PRO A 56 7.07 14.54 9.02
CA PRO A 56 6.60 14.85 7.67
C PRO A 56 7.49 15.84 6.93
N LYS A 57 8.14 16.77 7.65
CA LYS A 57 9.02 17.80 7.05
C LYS A 57 10.31 17.21 6.47
N LYS A 58 10.73 16.03 6.94
CA LYS A 58 11.90 15.31 6.43
C LYS A 58 11.57 14.46 5.20
N ARG A 59 10.29 14.23 4.91
CA ARG A 59 9.87 13.44 3.75
C ARG A 59 10.20 14.20 2.46
N PRO A 60 10.78 13.54 1.45
CA PRO A 60 11.06 14.19 0.18
C PRO A 60 9.76 14.51 -0.57
N SER A 61 9.73 15.65 -1.26
CA SER A 61 8.64 15.94 -2.20
C SER A 61 8.63 14.93 -3.35
N ILE A 62 7.46 14.73 -3.97
CA ILE A 62 7.34 13.81 -5.11
C ILE A 62 8.26 14.21 -6.28
N LYS A 63 8.49 15.52 -6.47
CA LYS A 63 9.46 16.06 -7.44
C LYS A 63 10.87 15.57 -7.15
N LYS A 64 11.30 15.56 -5.87
CA LYS A 64 12.61 15.06 -5.46
C LYS A 64 12.73 13.54 -5.68
N VAL A 65 11.69 12.79 -5.36
CA VAL A 65 11.63 11.33 -5.60
C VAL A 65 11.75 11.03 -7.11
N ARG A 66 10.93 11.68 -7.95
CA ARG A 66 10.98 11.55 -9.42
C ARG A 66 12.37 11.87 -9.98
N ASN A 67 12.96 13.00 -9.56
CA ASN A 67 14.29 13.40 -10.01
C ASN A 67 15.37 12.39 -9.60
N THR A 68 15.22 11.78 -8.42
CA THR A 68 16.15 10.75 -7.93
C THR A 68 16.08 9.50 -8.82
N PHE A 69 14.88 8.99 -9.09
CA PHE A 69 14.70 7.86 -10.02
C PHE A 69 15.20 8.18 -11.43
N GLY A 70 14.89 9.38 -11.95
CA GLY A 70 15.40 9.83 -13.24
C GLY A 70 16.93 9.89 -13.29
N SER A 71 17.58 10.31 -12.20
CA SER A 71 19.05 10.28 -12.13
C SER A 71 19.61 8.87 -12.11
N TRP A 72 18.96 7.90 -11.45
CA TRP A 72 19.42 6.51 -11.46
C TRP A 72 19.27 5.91 -12.86
N TYR A 73 18.12 6.11 -13.50
CA TYR A 73 17.81 5.52 -14.80
C TYR A 73 18.59 6.18 -15.95
N PHE A 74 18.45 7.50 -16.14
CA PHE A 74 19.02 8.18 -17.31
C PHE A 74 20.52 8.44 -17.19
N ARG A 75 21.01 8.69 -15.97
CA ARG A 75 22.44 8.98 -15.73
C ARG A 75 23.22 7.76 -15.25
N LYS A 76 22.58 6.59 -15.19
CA LYS A 76 23.19 5.32 -14.74
C LYS A 76 23.88 5.43 -13.38
N LYS A 77 23.37 6.31 -12.50
CA LYS A 77 23.97 6.56 -11.20
C LYS A 77 23.73 5.36 -10.30
N HIS A 78 24.78 4.86 -9.64
CA HIS A 78 24.76 3.67 -8.79
C HIS A 78 24.50 2.34 -9.51
N ASN A 79 24.72 2.23 -10.82
CA ASN A 79 24.50 0.99 -11.57
C ASN A 79 25.13 -0.24 -10.90
N GLU A 80 26.41 -0.15 -10.49
CA GLU A 80 27.10 -1.25 -9.81
C GLU A 80 26.37 -1.74 -8.54
N VAL A 81 25.80 -0.82 -7.77
CA VAL A 81 25.03 -1.14 -6.55
C VAL A 81 23.74 -1.86 -6.91
N PHE A 82 23.06 -1.43 -7.97
CA PHE A 82 21.86 -2.09 -8.46
C PHE A 82 22.17 -3.48 -9.04
N ASP A 83 23.27 -3.63 -9.78
CA ASP A 83 23.69 -4.91 -10.36
C ASP A 83 24.06 -5.94 -9.28
N GLN A 84 24.74 -5.49 -8.21
CA GLN A 84 25.03 -6.32 -7.03
C GLN A 84 23.76 -6.74 -6.31
N ALA A 85 22.84 -5.80 -6.09
CA ALA A 85 21.55 -6.06 -5.46
C ALA A 85 20.69 -7.03 -6.29
N GLU A 86 20.66 -6.88 -7.61
CA GLU A 86 19.98 -7.80 -8.54
C GLU A 86 20.59 -9.21 -8.50
N SER A 87 21.92 -9.30 -8.49
CA SER A 87 22.62 -10.57 -8.35
C SER A 87 22.30 -11.27 -7.04
N LYS A 88 22.22 -10.50 -5.94
CA LYS A 88 21.80 -11.02 -4.62
C LYS A 88 20.34 -11.46 -4.64
N ARG A 89 19.43 -10.67 -5.22
CA ARG A 89 18.00 -10.99 -5.35
C ARG A 89 17.78 -12.31 -6.08
N LYS A 90 18.41 -12.50 -7.23
CA LYS A 90 18.33 -13.75 -8.01
C LYS A 90 18.77 -14.96 -7.18
N LYS A 91 19.85 -14.83 -6.40
CA LYS A 91 20.30 -15.89 -5.49
C LYS A 91 19.24 -16.21 -4.42
N LEU A 92 18.68 -15.20 -3.76
CA LEU A 92 17.67 -15.40 -2.71
C LEU A 92 16.37 -16.02 -3.26
N ILE A 93 15.93 -15.61 -4.45
CA ILE A 93 14.77 -16.20 -5.14
C ILE A 93 15.03 -17.68 -5.44
N ASN A 94 16.20 -18.02 -5.97
CA ASN A 94 16.57 -19.42 -6.25
C ASN A 94 16.64 -20.27 -4.96
N LEU A 95 17.03 -19.65 -3.83
CA LEU A 95 17.01 -20.27 -2.51
C LEU A 95 15.63 -20.30 -1.86
N ARG A 96 14.59 -19.77 -2.52
CA ARG A 96 13.21 -19.68 -1.99
C ARG A 96 13.11 -18.90 -0.67
N GLN A 97 13.98 -17.92 -0.50
CA GLN A 97 14.02 -17.05 0.69
C GLN A 97 13.34 -15.70 0.46
N LEU A 98 12.98 -15.39 -0.78
CA LEU A 98 12.42 -14.10 -1.17
C LEU A 98 11.30 -14.30 -2.19
N GLY A 99 10.21 -13.55 -2.02
CA GLY A 99 9.07 -13.52 -2.92
C GLY A 99 7.74 -13.79 -2.18
N PRO A 100 6.61 -13.44 -2.80
CA PRO A 100 5.28 -13.56 -2.17
C PRO A 100 4.93 -15.02 -1.81
N GLU A 101 5.40 -15.99 -2.58
CA GLU A 101 5.19 -17.42 -2.34
C GLU A 101 5.88 -17.93 -1.06
N PHE A 102 6.94 -17.27 -0.62
CA PHE A 102 7.74 -17.64 0.55
C PHE A 102 7.57 -16.65 1.71
N SER A 103 6.75 -15.62 1.50
CA SER A 103 6.36 -14.70 2.56
C SER A 103 5.39 -15.37 3.54
N GLU A 104 5.36 -14.89 4.78
CA GLU A 104 4.39 -15.36 5.77
C GLU A 104 2.97 -15.26 5.22
N LYS A 105 2.15 -16.29 5.48
CA LYS A 105 0.76 -16.32 5.02
C LYS A 105 0.02 -15.08 5.50
N PRO A 106 -0.77 -14.43 4.64
CA PRO A 106 -1.56 -13.29 5.06
C PRO A 106 -2.46 -13.66 6.23
N HIS A 107 -2.52 -12.80 7.23
CA HIS A 107 -3.46 -12.92 8.33
C HIS A 107 -4.89 -12.77 7.78
N PRO A 108 -5.88 -13.57 8.23
CA PRO A 108 -7.24 -13.52 7.69
C PRO A 108 -7.89 -12.13 7.85
N ASP A 109 -7.53 -11.41 8.92
CA ASP A 109 -7.98 -10.03 9.17
C ASP A 109 -7.05 -8.93 8.59
N ALA A 110 -6.13 -9.27 7.68
CA ALA A 110 -5.35 -8.29 6.93
C ALA A 110 -6.21 -7.75 5.77
N ILE A 111 -6.34 -6.43 5.67
CA ILE A 111 -7.26 -5.78 4.73
C ILE A 111 -6.47 -4.86 3.80
N PHE A 112 -6.47 -5.21 2.52
CA PHE A 112 -5.78 -4.47 1.45
C PHE A 112 -6.74 -3.82 0.46
N THR A 113 -8.02 -3.88 0.75
CA THR A 113 -9.10 -3.24 0.01
C THR A 113 -9.60 -2.01 0.76
N SER A 114 -10.29 -1.12 0.06
CA SER A 114 -10.91 0.05 0.67
C SER A 114 -11.94 -0.36 1.73
N ARG A 115 -12.06 0.44 2.79
CA ARG A 115 -13.08 0.30 3.85
C ARG A 115 -13.44 1.66 4.43
N PRO A 116 -14.68 1.87 4.93
CA PRO A 116 -15.08 3.13 5.51
C PRO A 116 -14.23 3.54 6.71
N LEU A 117 -13.75 4.79 6.72
CA LEU A 117 -12.92 5.34 7.80
C LEU A 117 -13.67 5.37 9.15
N SER A 118 -14.98 5.63 9.12
CA SER A 118 -15.85 5.65 10.30
C SER A 118 -15.77 4.35 11.12
N SER A 119 -15.63 3.20 10.45
CA SER A 119 -15.47 1.90 11.12
C SER A 119 -14.19 1.81 11.94
N ILE A 120 -13.10 2.44 11.45
CA ILE A 120 -11.80 2.45 12.12
C ILE A 120 -11.83 3.42 13.31
N ILE A 121 -12.37 4.63 13.10
CA ILE A 121 -12.48 5.66 14.14
C ILE A 121 -13.29 5.12 15.33
N SER A 122 -14.48 4.56 15.05
CA SER A 122 -15.35 3.98 16.09
C SER A 122 -14.64 2.94 16.96
N LYS A 123 -13.84 2.06 16.34
CA LYS A 123 -13.05 1.03 17.04
C LYS A 123 -11.89 1.60 17.87
N CYS A 124 -11.32 2.73 17.47
CA CYS A 124 -10.24 3.38 18.22
C CYS A 124 -10.79 4.14 19.43
N SER A 125 -11.95 4.79 19.29
CA SER A 125 -12.58 5.57 20.37
C SER A 125 -13.17 4.73 21.50
N SER A 126 -13.45 3.45 21.25
CA SER A 126 -14.01 2.53 22.24
C SER A 126 -12.95 1.88 23.15
N ILE A 127 -11.68 2.22 22.95
CA ILE A 127 -10.55 1.68 23.71
C ILE A 127 -10.00 2.82 24.57
N ASN A 128 -10.08 2.68 25.90
CA ASN A 128 -9.34 3.56 26.81
C ASN A 128 -7.83 3.31 26.60
N PRO A 129 -7.09 4.26 26.02
CA PRO A 129 -5.68 4.01 25.78
C PRO A 129 -4.94 4.19 27.11
N SER A 130 -4.28 3.14 27.62
CA SER A 130 -3.42 3.28 28.81
C SER A 130 -2.12 4.07 28.52
N LYS A 131 -1.94 4.51 27.27
CA LYS A 131 -0.89 5.40 26.82
C LYS A 131 -1.54 6.64 26.21
N ASP A 132 -1.21 7.81 26.74
CA ASP A 132 -1.69 9.10 26.26
C ASP A 132 -1.18 9.39 24.84
N TYR A 133 -1.77 8.78 23.82
CA TYR A 133 -1.60 9.21 22.43
C TYR A 133 -2.40 10.49 22.25
N THR A 134 -1.82 11.63 22.61
CA THR A 134 -2.39 12.95 22.31
C THR A 134 -2.26 13.18 20.81
N SER A 135 -3.34 12.93 20.06
CA SER A 135 -3.47 13.34 18.67
C SER A 135 -3.31 14.85 18.59
N LYS A 136 -2.16 15.33 18.11
CA LYS A 136 -2.08 16.71 17.61
C LYS A 136 -2.79 16.69 16.27
N GLU A 137 -3.91 17.40 16.18
CA GLU A 137 -4.55 17.70 14.90
C GLU A 137 -3.53 18.43 14.03
N LEU A 138 -2.95 17.71 13.07
CA LEU A 138 -2.22 18.33 11.99
C LEU A 138 -3.28 18.88 11.04
N GLU A 139 -3.27 20.19 10.86
CA GLU A 139 -4.04 20.85 9.81
C GLU A 139 -3.65 20.17 8.49
N PHE A 140 -4.59 19.44 7.90
CA PHE A 140 -4.34 18.81 6.60
C PHE A 140 -4.23 19.93 5.56
N ASP A 141 -3.21 19.89 4.70
CA ASP A 141 -3.08 20.76 3.51
C ASP A 141 -4.13 20.39 2.42
N ILE A 142 -5.35 20.05 2.84
CA ILE A 142 -6.47 19.98 1.92
C ILE A 142 -7.01 21.41 1.89
N ASP A 143 -6.49 22.21 0.96
CA ASP A 143 -7.20 23.39 0.48
C ASP A 143 -8.51 22.89 -0.12
N ILE A 144 -9.52 22.69 0.73
CA ILE A 144 -10.91 22.75 0.29
C ILE A 144 -11.07 24.21 -0.08
N GLU A 145 -10.73 24.56 -1.32
CA GLU A 145 -11.33 25.72 -1.94
C GLU A 145 -12.81 25.60 -1.61
N ARG A 146 -13.31 26.58 -0.86
CA ARG A 146 -14.69 26.69 -0.39
C ARG A 146 -15.57 26.95 -1.63
N SER A 147 -15.53 26.04 -2.60
CA SER A 147 -16.09 26.19 -3.93
C SER A 147 -17.58 25.90 -3.82
N ASN A 148 -18.36 26.93 -3.48
CA ASN A 148 -19.82 26.95 -3.55
C ASN A 148 -20.62 25.90 -2.75
N VAL A 149 -20.00 24.84 -2.19
CA VAL A 149 -20.68 23.77 -1.43
C VAL A 149 -21.24 24.30 -0.11
N VAL A 150 -20.55 25.26 0.52
CA VAL A 150 -21.02 25.82 1.81
C VAL A 150 -22.26 26.71 1.63
N ARG A 151 -22.40 27.42 0.50
CA ARG A 151 -23.53 28.32 0.27
C ARG A 151 -24.85 27.56 0.07
N THR A 152 -24.79 26.36 -0.50
CA THR A 152 -25.98 25.50 -0.68
C THR A 152 -26.43 24.79 0.60
N ILE A 153 -25.58 24.65 1.61
CA ILE A 153 -25.93 23.94 2.87
C ILE A 153 -26.82 24.82 3.77
N GLU A 154 -26.55 26.13 3.86
CA GLU A 154 -27.41 27.06 4.62
C GLU A 154 -28.79 27.25 3.97
N GLU A 155 -28.90 27.11 2.65
CA GLU A 155 -30.15 27.36 1.91
C GLU A 155 -31.07 26.11 1.80
N LEU A 156 -30.63 24.89 2.16
CA LEU A 156 -31.41 23.67 1.91
C LEU A 156 -31.78 22.79 3.12
N ASN A 157 -31.33 23.10 4.34
CA ASN A 157 -31.71 22.38 5.58
C ASN A 157 -31.80 20.85 5.41
N ILE A 158 -30.80 20.25 4.78
CA ILE A 158 -30.77 18.80 4.51
C ILE A 158 -30.28 18.11 5.77
N ASN A 159 -31.18 17.38 6.44
CA ASN A 159 -30.87 16.49 7.55
C ASN A 159 -29.72 15.55 7.18
N SER A 160 -28.82 15.33 8.15
CA SER A 160 -27.62 14.50 7.99
C SER A 160 -27.97 13.03 7.72
N HIS A 161 -28.17 12.67 6.45
CA HIS A 161 -28.19 11.29 6.04
C HIS A 161 -27.68 11.17 4.60
N ALA A 162 -26.56 10.45 4.45
CA ALA A 162 -25.88 10.11 3.20
C ALA A 162 -25.29 11.30 2.40
N ILE A 163 -24.01 11.59 2.62
CA ILE A 163 -23.16 12.17 1.57
C ILE A 163 -22.52 10.99 0.87
N ASP A 164 -23.03 10.65 -0.32
CA ASP A 164 -22.46 9.62 -1.18
C ASP A 164 -21.17 10.17 -1.78
N TYR A 165 -20.03 9.56 -1.43
CA TYR A 165 -18.72 10.00 -1.90
C TYR A 165 -18.46 9.39 -3.29
N THR A 166 -18.80 10.12 -4.35
CA THR A 166 -18.47 9.69 -5.71
C THR A 166 -16.96 9.86 -5.92
N SER A 167 -16.21 8.76 -5.82
CA SER A 167 -14.80 8.74 -6.20
C SER A 167 -14.71 8.71 -7.73
N LYS A 168 -14.17 9.78 -8.34
CA LYS A 168 -13.68 9.68 -9.72
C LYS A 168 -12.32 8.98 -9.66
N GLU A 169 -12.25 7.78 -10.21
CA GLU A 169 -10.97 7.10 -10.44
C GLU A 169 -10.13 7.95 -11.40
N LEU A 170 -8.92 8.32 -10.98
CA LEU A 170 -7.93 8.88 -11.89
C LEU A 170 -7.24 7.69 -12.56
N GLU A 171 -7.57 7.44 -13.82
CA GLU A 171 -6.83 6.55 -14.70
C GLU A 171 -5.40 7.09 -14.83
N PHE A 172 -4.42 6.33 -14.32
CA PHE A 172 -3.01 6.55 -14.64
C PHE A 172 -2.69 5.72 -15.88
N ASP A 173 -2.75 6.34 -17.05
CA ASP A 173 -2.24 5.75 -18.29
C ASP A 173 -0.72 5.58 -18.17
N ILE A 174 -0.27 4.34 -17.98
CA ILE A 174 1.13 3.98 -18.13
C ILE A 174 1.31 3.59 -19.60
N ASP A 175 1.82 4.52 -20.42
CA ASP A 175 2.15 4.26 -21.82
C ASP A 175 3.29 3.21 -21.93
N ILE A 176 2.92 1.94 -22.08
CA ILE A 176 3.84 0.85 -22.43
C ILE A 176 3.93 0.74 -23.95
N GLU A 177 4.46 1.76 -24.64
CA GLU A 177 4.67 1.65 -26.10
C GLU A 177 6.09 1.95 -26.58
N ARG A 178 7.06 2.20 -25.70
CA ARG A 178 8.45 2.44 -26.13
C ARG A 178 9.53 1.75 -25.33
N ALA A 179 9.27 0.54 -24.89
CA ALA A 179 10.34 -0.32 -24.42
C ALA A 179 10.10 -1.74 -24.92
N ASN A 180 10.99 -2.23 -25.78
CA ASN A 180 11.17 -3.65 -26.06
C ASN A 180 11.65 -4.35 -24.77
N ILE A 181 10.81 -4.36 -23.74
CA ILE A 181 11.01 -5.14 -22.53
C ILE A 181 10.35 -6.46 -22.84
N LEU A 182 11.16 -7.50 -22.92
CA LEU A 182 10.73 -8.87 -22.75
C LEU A 182 10.20 -9.00 -21.31
N VAL A 183 8.99 -8.50 -21.06
CA VAL A 183 8.20 -8.82 -19.89
C VAL A 183 7.64 -10.19 -20.17
N THR A 184 8.27 -11.23 -19.62
CA THR A 184 7.65 -12.55 -19.59
C THR A 184 6.41 -12.42 -18.69
N LYS A 185 5.24 -12.18 -19.30
CA LYS A 185 3.94 -12.32 -18.64
C LYS A 185 3.91 -13.71 -17.99
N ARG A 186 3.76 -13.78 -16.67
CA ARG A 186 3.35 -15.02 -16.01
C ARG A 186 1.91 -15.25 -16.46
N ASN A 187 1.68 -16.27 -17.28
CA ASN A 187 0.33 -16.73 -17.64
C ASN A 187 -0.37 -17.15 -16.35
N ILE A 188 -1.40 -16.41 -15.94
CA ILE A 188 -2.41 -16.90 -15.02
C ILE A 188 -3.52 -17.42 -15.93
N GLU A 189 -3.62 -18.73 -16.07
CA GLU A 189 -4.75 -19.36 -16.74
C GLU A 189 -6.02 -19.00 -15.96
N GLU A 190 -6.97 -18.36 -16.65
CA GLU A 190 -8.31 -18.09 -16.16
C GLU A 190 -9.02 -19.42 -15.90
N LEU A 191 -9.17 -19.80 -14.63
CA LEU A 191 -10.14 -20.81 -14.26
C LEU A 191 -11.54 -20.18 -14.35
N ASN A 192 -12.18 -20.40 -15.50
CA ASN A 192 -13.62 -20.22 -15.69
C ASN A 192 -14.40 -21.12 -14.72
N ILE A 193 -14.84 -20.55 -13.60
CA ILE A 193 -15.85 -21.20 -12.75
C ILE A 193 -17.22 -20.85 -13.36
N ASN A 194 -17.67 -21.70 -14.28
CA ASN A 194 -19.07 -21.72 -14.69
C ASN A 194 -19.92 -22.21 -13.51
N SER A 195 -20.76 -21.32 -13.00
CA SER A 195 -21.89 -21.66 -12.16
C SER A 195 -22.88 -22.49 -12.98
N ASN A 196 -22.98 -23.79 -12.69
CA ASN A 196 -24.15 -24.57 -13.07
C ASN A 196 -24.83 -25.09 -11.81
N GLU A 197 -26.04 -24.60 -11.60
CA GLU A 197 -27.07 -25.24 -10.80
C GLU A 197 -27.21 -26.71 -11.21
N ASN A 198 -27.33 -27.63 -10.25
CA ASN A 198 -28.39 -28.62 -10.27
C ASN A 198 -28.54 -29.39 -8.95
N ASN A 199 -29.81 -29.48 -8.56
CA ASN A 199 -30.42 -30.29 -7.52
C ASN A 199 -29.91 -31.74 -7.42
N GLY A 200 -29.89 -32.25 -6.19
CA GLY A 200 -30.52 -33.55 -5.91
C GLY A 200 -29.69 -34.62 -5.19
N LYS A 201 -30.21 -34.98 -4.00
CA LYS A 201 -30.30 -36.34 -3.41
C LYS A 201 -29.10 -36.92 -2.65
N HIS A 202 -29.34 -37.04 -1.34
CA HIS A 202 -28.98 -38.10 -0.39
C HIS A 202 -28.15 -39.29 -0.91
N ILE A 203 -27.06 -39.59 -0.19
CA ILE A 203 -26.62 -40.96 0.14
C ILE A 203 -25.98 -40.96 1.55
N LYS A 204 -26.59 -41.71 2.49
CA LYS A 204 -25.91 -42.27 3.69
C LYS A 204 -25.03 -43.41 3.22
N ILE A 205 -23.88 -43.68 3.85
CA ILE A 205 -23.43 -45.03 4.24
C ILE A 205 -22.43 -44.89 5.41
N GLU A 206 -22.69 -45.75 6.41
CA GLU A 206 -21.88 -46.37 7.49
C GLU A 206 -20.59 -45.73 8.02
#